data_AF-A0A931MZ60-F1
#
_entry.id   AF-A0A931MZ60-F1
#
_cell.length_a   1.000
_cell.length_b   1.000
_cell.length_c   1.000
_cell.angle_alpha   90.00
_cell.angle_beta   90.00
_cell.angle_gamma   90.00
#
_symmetry.space_group_name_H-M   'P 1'
#
loop_
_entity.id
_entity.type
_entity.pdbx_description
1 polymer ?
#
loop_
_entity_poly.entity_id
_entity_poly.type
_entity_poly.pdbx_seq_one_letter_code
_entity_poly.pdbx_strand_id
1 'polypeptide(L)'
;MPDGYDKDRQNVDNNTRGEIFENGTRMFFRDTENGYFKDNRIFKAGPDRIRFDKVRESGGLVFTIEEKSGRLGGEKDETQLKVARILLDKGEIHHHSLRTVDGETISDSTRKLIVDLERDFPGGFTHQVISREDAREIWALGRQLEKGQQLELDGVREKARQHKIQQRAQIREQTEGIVREEYRETGVPVDRSRPANADNGRQPVDMRRLEENLLEAEYLEGRQQALRDAIAARTREITEARDAGSVVEVEYLRDTHTRLAEELETLRGLDRAIAHDYHLALGFSVEDSALVVGYEQPAREAARADLVVGLEVIGTEVRRQDWTHELGPHNDRLAELTRQRVQDITERIAGPRKRESAIDNARAGAEKLRLDPLDATERNLDIEKFRAVREGRNLGYDPDTRTYTFHREGSDPVQVAHDDRERRMGEDARGIEAGMDLNAIEVAHLVALGHAHAVEEAVRARLRDAPQAHGLGHERGVGRGLDRDR
;
A
#
# COMPACT_ATOMS: atom_id res chain seq x y z
N MET A 1 -28.78 8.51 -18.10
CA MET A 1 -27.55 8.99 -18.75
C MET A 1 -26.40 8.28 -18.06
N PRO A 2 -25.43 7.68 -18.78
CA PRO A 2 -24.25 7.08 -18.16
C PRO A 2 -23.49 8.15 -17.38
N ASP A 3 -23.20 7.90 -16.11
CA ASP A 3 -22.44 8.82 -15.27
C ASP A 3 -20.92 8.60 -15.40
N GLY A 4 -20.13 9.24 -14.52
CA GLY A 4 -18.68 9.07 -14.52
C GLY A 4 -18.24 7.62 -14.30
N TYR A 5 -18.86 6.93 -13.34
CA TYR A 5 -18.52 5.55 -13.02
C TYR A 5 -18.83 4.59 -14.18
N ASP A 6 -19.98 4.74 -14.85
CA ASP A 6 -20.32 3.94 -16.02
C ASP A 6 -19.33 4.13 -17.17
N LYS A 7 -18.94 5.37 -17.44
CA LYS A 7 -17.97 5.71 -18.49
C LYS A 7 -16.59 5.12 -18.21
N ASP A 8 -16.16 5.13 -16.96
CA ASP A 8 -14.82 4.67 -16.57
C ASP A 8 -14.65 3.15 -16.72
N ARG A 9 -15.74 2.37 -16.68
CA ARG A 9 -15.72 0.90 -16.78
C ARG A 9 -16.20 0.33 -18.11
N GLN A 10 -16.86 1.12 -18.96
CA GLN A 10 -17.56 0.62 -20.17
C GLN A 10 -16.69 -0.20 -21.14
N ASN A 11 -15.38 0.06 -21.18
CA ASN A 11 -14.43 -0.61 -22.09
C ASN A 11 -13.66 -1.77 -21.45
N VAL A 12 -13.97 -2.13 -20.21
CA VAL A 12 -13.36 -3.26 -19.50
C VAL A 12 -14.33 -4.45 -19.50
N ASP A 13 -13.84 -5.69 -19.62
CA ASP A 13 -14.71 -6.87 -19.53
C ASP A 13 -15.18 -7.12 -18.09
N ASN A 14 -16.24 -7.91 -17.92
CA ASN A 14 -16.90 -8.09 -16.62
C ASN A 14 -15.99 -8.72 -15.55
N ASN A 15 -15.05 -9.59 -15.92
CA ASN A 15 -14.17 -10.23 -14.95
C ASN A 15 -13.15 -9.21 -14.44
N THR A 16 -12.49 -8.49 -15.35
CA THR A 16 -11.55 -7.44 -14.98
C THR A 16 -12.23 -6.28 -14.26
N ARG A 17 -13.51 -5.99 -14.56
CA ARG A 17 -14.30 -5.05 -13.74
C ARG A 17 -14.47 -5.49 -12.29
N GLY A 18 -14.75 -6.78 -12.09
CA GLY A 18 -14.87 -7.34 -10.74
C GLY A 18 -13.56 -7.21 -9.97
N GLU A 19 -12.46 -7.60 -10.60
CA GLU A 19 -11.11 -7.58 -10.00
C GLU A 19 -10.62 -6.16 -9.68
N ILE A 20 -10.75 -5.21 -10.61
CA ILE A 20 -10.43 -3.79 -10.35
C ILE A 20 -11.21 -3.28 -9.15
N PHE A 21 -12.51 -3.57 -9.11
CA PHE A 21 -13.37 -3.09 -8.04
C PHE A 21 -12.99 -3.70 -6.69
N GLU A 22 -12.78 -5.03 -6.63
CA GLU A 22 -12.33 -5.76 -5.44
C GLU A 22 -10.99 -5.23 -4.88
N ASN A 23 -10.04 -4.90 -5.78
CA ASN A 23 -8.76 -4.31 -5.41
C ASN A 23 -8.93 -2.89 -4.85
N GLY A 24 -9.82 -2.11 -5.46
CA GLY A 24 -10.12 -0.75 -5.04
C GLY A 24 -10.83 -0.67 -3.69
N THR A 25 -11.83 -1.52 -3.46
CA THR A 25 -12.59 -1.58 -2.20
C THR A 25 -11.69 -1.96 -1.04
N ARG A 26 -10.73 -2.87 -1.26
CA ARG A 26 -9.75 -3.27 -0.25
C ARG A 26 -9.01 -2.06 0.31
N MET A 27 -8.55 -1.15 -0.55
CA MET A 27 -7.85 0.08 -0.15
C MET A 27 -8.81 1.11 0.44
N PHE A 28 -9.95 1.34 -0.23
CA PHE A 28 -10.90 2.37 0.15
C PHE A 28 -11.50 2.14 1.55
N PHE A 29 -11.88 0.89 1.85
CA PHE A 29 -12.44 0.52 3.15
C PHE A 29 -11.40 0.07 4.17
N ARG A 30 -10.11 0.06 3.81
CA ARG A 30 -9.02 -0.44 4.67
C ARG A 30 -9.33 -1.85 5.18
N ASP A 31 -9.81 -2.71 4.30
CA ASP A 31 -10.31 -4.03 4.68
C ASP A 31 -9.18 -4.86 5.32
N THR A 32 -7.96 -4.74 4.81
CA THR A 32 -6.78 -5.45 5.33
C THR A 32 -6.40 -4.98 6.73
N GLU A 33 -6.42 -3.67 6.98
CA GLU A 33 -6.19 -3.08 8.29
C GLU A 33 -7.29 -3.49 9.28
N ASN A 34 -8.51 -3.72 8.79
CA ASN A 34 -9.62 -4.25 9.57
C ASN A 34 -9.57 -5.78 9.78
N GLY A 35 -8.52 -6.44 9.30
CA GLY A 35 -8.25 -7.87 9.44
C GLY A 35 -8.86 -8.77 8.38
N TYR A 36 -9.44 -8.21 7.32
CA TYR A 36 -9.97 -8.98 6.19
C TYR A 36 -8.89 -9.31 5.17
N PHE A 37 -8.86 -10.56 4.74
CA PHE A 37 -7.95 -11.05 3.72
C PHE A 37 -8.72 -11.84 2.65
N LYS A 38 -8.11 -11.96 1.47
CA LYS A 38 -8.63 -12.80 0.39
C LYS A 38 -8.35 -14.25 0.75
N ASP A 39 -9.39 -15.00 1.08
CA ASP A 39 -9.28 -16.41 1.44
C ASP A 39 -9.76 -17.30 0.29
N ASN A 40 -9.06 -18.41 0.05
CA ASN A 40 -9.47 -19.42 -0.91
C ASN A 40 -10.44 -20.46 -0.33
N ARG A 41 -10.76 -20.35 0.97
CA ARG A 41 -11.71 -21.22 1.67
C ARG A 41 -13.04 -21.31 0.96
N ILE A 42 -13.52 -22.54 0.84
CA ILE A 42 -14.82 -22.87 0.24
C ILE A 42 -15.79 -23.18 1.37
N PHE A 43 -16.85 -22.39 1.46
CA PHE A 43 -17.95 -22.60 2.39
C PHE A 43 -18.99 -23.52 1.75
N LYS A 44 -19.55 -24.44 2.53
CA LYS A 44 -20.49 -25.46 2.04
C LYS A 44 -21.83 -25.34 2.77
N ALA A 45 -22.91 -25.18 2.02
CA ALA A 45 -24.26 -25.21 2.54
C ALA A 45 -25.08 -26.24 1.78
N GLY A 46 -25.07 -27.48 2.28
CA GLY A 46 -25.71 -28.60 1.58
C GLY A 46 -24.94 -28.94 0.29
N PRO A 47 -25.61 -29.00 -0.88
CA PRO A 47 -24.95 -29.27 -2.16
C PRO A 47 -24.16 -28.08 -2.69
N ASP A 48 -24.50 -26.86 -2.25
CA ASP A 48 -23.96 -25.62 -2.78
C ASP A 48 -22.63 -25.25 -2.12
N ARG A 49 -21.77 -24.62 -2.91
CA ARG A 49 -20.43 -24.20 -2.51
C ARG A 49 -20.16 -22.79 -2.99
N ILE A 50 -19.67 -21.94 -2.10
CA ILE A 50 -19.31 -20.57 -2.44
C ILE A 50 -17.94 -20.21 -1.86
N ARG A 51 -17.34 -19.18 -2.45
CA ARG A 51 -16.21 -18.45 -1.91
C ARG A 51 -16.66 -17.01 -1.79
N PHE A 52 -16.36 -16.40 -0.64
CA PHE A 52 -16.54 -14.96 -0.43
C PHE A 52 -15.29 -14.23 -0.87
N ASP A 53 -15.44 -12.98 -1.30
CA ASP A 53 -14.31 -12.17 -1.75
C ASP A 53 -13.29 -11.95 -0.62
N LYS A 54 -13.78 -11.68 0.60
CA LYS A 54 -12.93 -11.43 1.78
C LYS A 54 -13.47 -12.14 3.02
N VAL A 55 -12.55 -12.60 3.86
CA VAL A 55 -12.84 -13.29 5.12
C VAL A 55 -11.97 -12.70 6.22
N ARG A 56 -12.51 -12.62 7.44
CA ARG A 56 -11.80 -12.27 8.66
C ARG A 56 -12.21 -13.23 9.76
N GLU A 57 -11.23 -13.71 10.53
CA GLU A 57 -11.47 -14.49 11.74
C GLU A 57 -10.97 -13.71 12.95
N SER A 58 -11.81 -13.58 13.99
CA SER A 58 -11.43 -12.88 15.21
C SER A 58 -12.18 -13.46 16.40
N GLY A 59 -11.43 -13.92 17.42
CA GLY A 59 -12.03 -14.49 18.64
C GLY A 59 -12.91 -15.72 18.39
N GLY A 60 -12.60 -16.51 17.35
CA GLY A 60 -13.42 -17.65 16.93
C GLY A 60 -14.66 -17.29 16.10
N LEU A 61 -14.90 -15.99 15.85
CA LEU A 61 -15.98 -15.51 15.00
C LEU A 61 -15.48 -15.33 13.56
N VAL A 62 -16.31 -15.67 12.59
CA VAL A 62 -16.00 -15.57 11.15
C VAL A 62 -16.84 -14.46 10.53
N PHE A 63 -16.18 -13.51 9.88
CA PHE A 63 -16.77 -12.37 9.19
C PHE A 63 -16.46 -12.46 7.71
N THR A 64 -17.42 -12.13 6.85
CA THR A 64 -17.27 -12.27 5.39
C THR A 64 -17.77 -11.03 4.66
N ILE A 65 -17.16 -10.71 3.53
CA ILE A 65 -17.58 -9.61 2.64
C ILE A 65 -17.72 -10.16 1.22
N GLU A 66 -18.81 -9.77 0.54
CA GLU A 66 -19.00 -9.95 -0.90
C GLU A 66 -19.25 -8.59 -1.56
N GLU A 67 -18.63 -8.34 -2.71
CA GLU A 67 -18.64 -7.05 -3.40
C GLU A 67 -19.20 -7.15 -4.80
N LYS A 68 -20.13 -6.26 -5.13
CA LYS A 68 -20.85 -6.26 -6.41
C LYS A 68 -20.72 -4.90 -7.06
N SER A 69 -19.84 -4.84 -8.06
CA SER A 69 -19.55 -3.62 -8.84
C SER A 69 -20.64 -3.26 -9.86
N GLY A 70 -21.57 -4.17 -10.15
CA GLY A 70 -22.57 -4.00 -11.20
C GLY A 70 -23.92 -4.64 -10.87
N ARG A 71 -24.70 -4.95 -11.90
CA ARG A 71 -26.02 -5.59 -11.80
C ARG A 71 -25.98 -6.85 -10.91
N LEU A 72 -26.96 -6.95 -10.02
CA LEU A 72 -27.17 -8.06 -9.13
C LEU A 72 -28.47 -8.80 -9.50
N GLY A 73 -28.41 -10.10 -9.78
CA GLY A 73 -29.62 -10.84 -10.13
C GLY A 73 -29.46 -12.05 -11.03
N GLY A 74 -28.28 -12.65 -11.09
CA GLY A 74 -28.10 -13.97 -11.68
C GLY A 74 -28.40 -15.09 -10.69
N GLU A 75 -28.59 -16.31 -11.21
CA GLU A 75 -28.70 -17.52 -10.38
C GLU A 75 -27.52 -17.65 -9.40
N LYS A 76 -26.32 -17.27 -9.84
CA LYS A 76 -25.12 -17.24 -9.00
C LYS A 76 -25.30 -16.33 -7.77
N ASP A 77 -25.81 -15.11 -7.96
CA ASP A 77 -25.96 -14.13 -6.87
C ASP A 77 -27.04 -14.59 -5.88
N GLU A 78 -28.15 -15.11 -6.38
CA GLU A 78 -29.20 -15.69 -5.54
C GLU A 78 -28.69 -16.87 -4.73
N THR A 79 -27.93 -17.77 -5.35
CA THR A 79 -27.32 -18.92 -4.67
C THR A 79 -26.32 -18.46 -3.60
N GLN A 80 -25.49 -17.45 -3.88
CA GLN A 80 -24.59 -16.88 -2.87
C GLN A 80 -25.34 -16.35 -1.65
N LEU A 81 -26.44 -15.61 -1.83
CA LEU A 81 -27.24 -15.10 -0.72
C LEU A 81 -27.98 -16.20 0.05
N LYS A 82 -28.49 -17.22 -0.64
CA LYS A 82 -29.11 -18.40 0.00
C LYS A 82 -28.09 -19.18 0.83
N VAL A 83 -26.86 -19.34 0.33
CA VAL A 83 -25.78 -19.98 1.07
C VAL A 83 -25.36 -19.14 2.27
N ALA A 84 -25.19 -17.81 2.12
CA ALA A 84 -24.89 -16.92 3.23
C ALA A 84 -25.95 -17.01 4.34
N ARG A 85 -27.24 -17.05 3.97
CA ARG A 85 -28.34 -17.28 4.91
C ARG A 85 -28.19 -18.58 5.71
N ILE A 86 -27.89 -19.69 5.04
CA ILE A 86 -27.71 -21.00 5.70
C ILE A 86 -26.49 -20.99 6.62
N LEU A 87 -25.40 -20.34 6.22
CA LEU A 87 -24.18 -20.26 7.03
C LEU A 87 -24.38 -19.39 8.27
N LEU A 88 -25.14 -18.29 8.17
CA LEU A 88 -25.54 -17.46 9.31
C LEU A 88 -26.45 -18.23 10.28
N ASP A 89 -27.45 -18.93 9.75
CA ASP A 89 -28.39 -19.74 10.55
C ASP A 89 -27.67 -20.83 11.38
N LYS A 90 -26.62 -21.42 10.82
CA LYS A 90 -25.77 -22.42 11.49
C LYS A 90 -24.72 -21.84 12.44
N GLY A 91 -24.47 -20.53 12.40
CA GLY A 91 -23.35 -19.89 13.10
C GLY A 91 -21.97 -20.25 12.54
N GLU A 92 -21.88 -20.75 11.31
CA GLU A 92 -20.59 -20.99 10.64
C GLU A 92 -19.93 -19.67 10.20
N ILE A 93 -20.76 -18.69 9.85
CA ILE A 93 -20.36 -17.29 9.74
C ILE A 93 -21.20 -16.48 10.73
N HIS A 94 -20.57 -15.47 11.32
CA HIS A 94 -21.17 -14.65 12.38
C HIS A 94 -21.60 -13.28 11.86
N HIS A 95 -20.95 -12.82 10.79
CA HIS A 95 -21.35 -11.61 10.09
C HIS A 95 -21.07 -11.73 8.59
N HIS A 96 -21.99 -11.22 7.76
CA HIS A 96 -21.82 -11.11 6.32
C HIS A 96 -22.18 -9.69 5.85
N SER A 97 -21.26 -9.04 5.15
CA SER A 97 -21.50 -7.74 4.53
C SER A 97 -21.58 -7.88 3.01
N LEU A 98 -22.71 -7.48 2.43
CA LEU A 98 -22.88 -7.33 0.99
C LEU A 98 -22.71 -5.87 0.61
N ARG A 99 -21.72 -5.57 -0.23
CA ARG A 99 -21.49 -4.21 -0.74
C ARG A 99 -21.95 -4.09 -2.19
N THR A 100 -22.86 -3.15 -2.47
CA THR A 100 -23.38 -2.91 -3.83
C THR A 100 -23.26 -1.44 -4.21
N VAL A 101 -23.04 -1.13 -5.48
CA VAL A 101 -23.04 0.25 -5.96
C VAL A 101 -24.47 0.77 -6.13
N ASP A 102 -24.72 2.00 -5.69
CA ASP A 102 -25.99 2.70 -5.85
C ASP A 102 -26.40 2.77 -7.33
N GLY A 103 -27.71 2.75 -7.59
CA GLY A 103 -28.27 2.80 -8.94
C GLY A 103 -28.05 1.55 -9.82
N GLU A 104 -27.25 0.56 -9.39
CA GLU A 104 -27.14 -0.70 -10.11
C GLU A 104 -28.46 -1.50 -10.05
N THR A 105 -28.78 -2.22 -11.13
CA THR A 105 -30.03 -2.98 -11.18
C THR A 105 -29.93 -4.20 -10.25
N ILE A 106 -30.85 -4.30 -9.30
CA ILE A 106 -31.03 -5.48 -8.44
C ILE A 106 -32.34 -6.15 -8.82
N SER A 107 -32.30 -7.44 -9.17
CA SER A 107 -33.51 -8.22 -9.48
C SER A 107 -34.45 -8.30 -8.27
N ASP A 108 -35.76 -8.44 -8.51
CA ASP A 108 -36.76 -8.49 -7.42
C ASP A 108 -36.55 -9.71 -6.50
N SER A 109 -36.13 -10.84 -7.06
CA SER A 109 -35.81 -12.05 -6.30
C SER A 109 -34.60 -11.82 -5.38
N THR A 110 -33.52 -11.24 -5.90
CA THR A 110 -32.35 -10.89 -5.08
C THR A 110 -32.68 -9.82 -4.03
N ARG A 111 -33.44 -8.79 -4.39
CA ARG A 111 -33.86 -7.75 -3.45
C ARG A 111 -34.66 -8.34 -2.29
N LYS A 112 -35.56 -9.28 -2.59
CA LYS A 112 -36.31 -10.00 -1.55
C LYS A 112 -35.38 -10.78 -0.62
N LEU A 113 -34.37 -11.47 -1.16
CA LEU A 113 -33.39 -12.20 -0.34
C LEU A 113 -32.58 -11.28 0.57
N ILE A 114 -32.15 -10.11 0.07
CA ILE A 114 -31.44 -9.10 0.87
C ILE A 114 -32.33 -8.62 2.03
N VAL A 115 -33.58 -8.22 1.75
CA VAL A 115 -34.53 -7.76 2.78
C VAL A 115 -34.84 -8.87 3.79
N ASP A 116 -35.00 -10.11 3.32
CA ASP A 116 -35.21 -11.25 4.21
C ASP A 116 -33.98 -11.49 5.11
N LEU A 117 -32.76 -11.36 4.60
CA LEU A 117 -31.51 -11.49 5.37
C LEU A 117 -31.37 -10.38 6.42
N GLU A 118 -31.63 -9.12 6.07
CA GLU A 118 -31.59 -8.00 7.03
C GLU A 118 -32.60 -8.17 8.15
N ARG A 119 -33.81 -8.65 7.82
CA ARG A 119 -34.87 -8.93 8.79
C ARG A 119 -34.51 -10.09 9.72
N ASP A 120 -34.00 -11.18 9.14
CA ASP A 120 -33.83 -12.45 9.85
C ASP A 120 -32.52 -12.48 10.67
N PHE A 121 -31.51 -11.68 10.30
CA PHE A 121 -30.20 -11.63 10.97
C PHE A 121 -29.78 -10.19 11.34
N PRO A 122 -30.53 -9.49 12.22
CA PRO A 122 -30.17 -8.14 12.65
C PRO A 122 -28.81 -8.16 13.35
N GLY A 123 -27.83 -7.47 12.76
CA GLY A 123 -26.43 -7.46 13.23
C GLY A 123 -25.55 -8.59 12.69
N GLY A 124 -26.13 -9.62 12.09
CA GLY A 124 -25.41 -10.71 11.40
C GLY A 124 -25.30 -10.50 9.88
N PHE A 125 -26.18 -9.68 9.29
CA PHE A 125 -26.11 -9.29 7.89
C PHE A 125 -26.18 -7.78 7.73
N THR A 126 -25.34 -7.22 6.85
CA THR A 126 -25.34 -5.80 6.49
C THR A 126 -25.37 -5.65 4.98
N HIS A 127 -26.34 -4.92 4.44
CA HIS A 127 -26.31 -4.45 3.06
C HIS A 127 -25.78 -3.01 3.01
N GLN A 128 -24.54 -2.85 2.52
CA GLN A 128 -23.89 -1.55 2.39
C GLN A 128 -24.00 -1.05 0.95
N VAL A 129 -24.71 0.07 0.76
CA VAL A 129 -24.82 0.74 -0.55
C VAL A 129 -23.68 1.76 -0.70
N ILE A 130 -22.84 1.57 -1.71
CA ILE A 130 -21.71 2.44 -2.05
C ILE A 130 -22.22 3.53 -3.00
N SER A 131 -21.95 4.80 -2.69
CA SER A 131 -22.36 5.90 -3.57
C SER A 131 -21.66 5.82 -4.93
N ARG A 132 -22.25 6.41 -5.98
CA ARG A 132 -21.62 6.46 -7.32
C ARG A 132 -20.28 7.20 -7.31
N GLU A 133 -20.12 8.17 -6.41
CA GLU A 133 -18.89 8.93 -6.23
C GLU A 133 -17.79 8.05 -5.62
N ASP A 134 -18.09 7.38 -4.50
CA ASP A 134 -17.16 6.45 -3.85
C ASP A 134 -16.80 5.29 -4.78
N ALA A 135 -17.79 4.76 -5.52
CA ALA A 135 -17.55 3.69 -6.49
C ALA A 135 -16.55 4.11 -7.58
N ARG A 136 -16.56 5.38 -7.98
CA ARG A 136 -15.60 5.94 -8.94
C ARG A 136 -14.21 6.09 -8.34
N GLU A 137 -14.11 6.51 -7.08
CA GLU A 137 -12.84 6.55 -6.36
C GLU A 137 -12.25 5.15 -6.17
N ILE A 138 -13.06 4.20 -5.69
CA ILE A 138 -12.75 2.78 -5.61
C ILE A 138 -12.20 2.27 -6.94
N TRP A 139 -12.88 2.58 -8.05
CA TRP A 139 -12.43 2.18 -9.39
C TRP A 139 -11.07 2.78 -9.76
N ALA A 140 -10.85 4.07 -9.44
CA ALA A 140 -9.59 4.74 -9.70
C ALA A 140 -8.44 4.10 -8.90
N LEU A 141 -8.65 3.81 -7.61
CA LEU A 141 -7.70 3.09 -6.74
C LEU A 141 -7.39 1.69 -7.29
N GLY A 142 -8.41 0.93 -7.67
CA GLY A 142 -8.26 -0.39 -8.27
C GLY A 142 -7.44 -0.36 -9.57
N ARG A 143 -7.69 0.63 -10.43
CA ARG A 143 -6.93 0.83 -11.69
C ARG A 143 -5.47 1.21 -11.45
N GLN A 144 -5.15 1.93 -10.37
CA GLN A 144 -3.77 2.24 -10.02
C GLN A 144 -3.02 0.97 -9.62
N LEU A 145 -3.68 0.03 -8.95
CA LEU A 145 -3.09 -1.26 -8.58
C LEU A 145 -2.89 -2.18 -9.79
N GLU A 146 -3.85 -2.20 -10.74
CA GLU A 146 -3.67 -2.90 -12.02
C GLU A 146 -2.52 -2.30 -12.84
N LYS A 147 -2.38 -0.97 -12.88
CA LYS A 147 -1.28 -0.30 -13.59
C LYS A 147 0.05 -0.40 -12.85
N GLY A 148 0.02 -0.54 -11.52
CA GLY A 148 1.17 -0.81 -10.67
C GLY A 148 1.63 -2.26 -10.75
N GLN A 149 0.72 -3.19 -11.05
CA GLN A 149 1.03 -4.53 -11.55
C GLN A 149 1.40 -4.45 -13.03
N GLN A 150 2.63 -4.00 -13.29
CA GLN A 150 3.28 -3.99 -14.60
C GLN A 150 2.63 -3.08 -15.67
N LEU A 151 3.47 -2.24 -16.30
CA LEU A 151 3.38 -2.11 -17.75
C LEU A 151 3.49 -3.53 -18.33
N GLU A 152 2.37 -4.25 -18.45
CA GLU A 152 2.28 -5.35 -19.41
C GLU A 152 2.45 -4.68 -20.78
N LEU A 153 3.69 -4.71 -21.29
CA LEU A 153 3.99 -4.31 -22.66
C LEU A 153 3.01 -5.03 -23.60
N ASP A 154 2.41 -4.28 -24.53
CA ASP A 154 1.43 -4.80 -25.49
C ASP A 154 1.95 -6.11 -26.11
N GLY A 155 1.18 -7.19 -25.94
CA GLY A 155 1.49 -8.51 -26.47
C GLY A 155 2.31 -9.44 -25.55
N VAL A 156 2.71 -9.06 -24.33
CA VAL A 156 3.44 -9.96 -23.42
C VAL A 156 2.56 -11.11 -22.91
N ARG A 157 1.30 -10.86 -22.55
CA ARG A 157 0.35 -11.92 -22.15
C ARG A 157 0.03 -12.88 -23.30
N GLU A 158 -0.04 -12.35 -24.52
CA GLU A 158 -0.26 -13.11 -25.75
C GLU A 158 0.98 -13.95 -26.10
N LYS A 159 2.18 -13.35 -26.01
CA LYS A 159 3.47 -14.04 -26.17
C LYS A 159 3.71 -15.06 -25.08
N ALA A 160 3.30 -14.82 -23.84
CA ALA A 160 3.38 -15.78 -22.74
C ALA A 160 2.41 -16.96 -22.95
N ARG A 161 1.20 -16.71 -23.45
CA ARG A 161 0.29 -17.78 -23.90
C ARG A 161 0.88 -18.56 -25.08
N GLN A 162 1.47 -17.89 -26.06
CA GLN A 162 2.16 -18.53 -27.19
C GLN A 162 3.37 -19.33 -26.71
N HIS A 163 4.17 -18.81 -25.78
CA HIS A 163 5.31 -19.49 -25.18
C HIS A 163 4.85 -20.70 -24.37
N LYS A 164 3.75 -20.61 -23.62
CA LYS A 164 3.19 -21.73 -22.86
C LYS A 164 2.60 -22.81 -23.79
N ILE A 165 2.02 -22.40 -24.93
CA ILE A 165 1.57 -23.31 -25.99
C ILE A 165 2.78 -23.96 -26.67
N GLN A 166 3.84 -23.20 -26.97
CA GLN A 166 5.08 -23.70 -27.56
C GLN A 166 5.85 -24.61 -26.59
N GLN A 167 5.91 -24.28 -25.30
CA GLN A 167 6.49 -25.14 -24.26
C GLN A 167 5.68 -26.41 -24.09
N ARG A 168 4.34 -26.34 -24.09
CA ARG A 168 3.51 -27.56 -24.09
C ARG A 168 3.70 -28.38 -25.36
N ALA A 169 3.87 -27.73 -26.51
CA ALA A 169 4.17 -28.41 -27.77
C ALA A 169 5.57 -29.04 -27.75
N GLN A 170 6.58 -28.37 -27.21
CA GLN A 170 7.95 -28.89 -27.06
C GLN A 170 8.02 -30.00 -26.02
N ILE A 171 7.35 -29.87 -24.88
CA ILE A 171 7.24 -30.94 -23.88
C ILE A 171 6.50 -32.12 -24.51
N ARG A 172 5.43 -31.88 -25.27
CA ARG A 172 4.74 -32.94 -26.01
C ARG A 172 5.63 -33.57 -27.07
N GLU A 173 6.45 -32.81 -27.79
CA GLU A 173 7.39 -33.30 -28.80
C GLU A 173 8.58 -34.04 -28.18
N GLN A 174 9.02 -33.63 -27.00
CA GLN A 174 10.03 -34.33 -26.18
C GLN A 174 9.46 -35.59 -25.56
N THR A 175 8.21 -35.58 -25.09
CA THR A 175 7.53 -36.76 -24.56
C THR A 175 7.22 -37.74 -25.70
N GLU A 176 6.78 -37.25 -26.86
CA GLU A 176 6.61 -38.04 -28.08
C GLU A 176 7.96 -38.52 -28.64
N GLY A 177 9.05 -37.78 -28.40
CA GLY A 177 10.43 -38.15 -28.72
C GLY A 177 10.98 -39.27 -27.84
N ILE A 178 10.72 -39.20 -26.53
CA ILE A 178 11.04 -40.24 -25.54
C ILE A 178 10.22 -41.50 -25.82
N VAL A 179 8.92 -41.36 -26.08
CA VAL A 179 8.06 -42.46 -26.54
C VAL A 179 8.58 -43.01 -27.88
N ARG A 180 9.04 -42.17 -28.82
CA ARG A 180 9.67 -42.63 -30.08
C ARG A 180 10.99 -43.36 -29.89
N GLU A 181 11.75 -43.03 -28.85
CA GLU A 181 12.98 -43.74 -28.47
C GLU A 181 12.67 -45.10 -27.84
N GLU A 182 11.59 -45.18 -27.07
CA GLU A 182 10.99 -46.44 -26.59
C GLU A 182 10.49 -47.30 -27.77
N TYR A 183 9.96 -46.68 -28.84
CA TYR A 183 9.63 -47.35 -30.10
C TYR A 183 10.85 -47.63 -31.02
N ARG A 184 12.05 -47.13 -30.72
CA ARG A 184 13.29 -47.49 -31.45
C ARG A 184 13.88 -48.80 -30.96
N GLU A 185 13.60 -49.23 -29.74
CA GLU A 185 13.93 -50.58 -29.27
C GLU A 185 13.09 -51.67 -29.98
N THR A 186 12.02 -51.30 -30.70
CA THR A 186 11.16 -52.23 -31.46
C THR A 186 11.41 -52.27 -32.98
N GLY A 187 12.42 -51.56 -33.50
CA GLY A 187 13.13 -51.94 -34.74
C GLY A 187 12.38 -51.87 -36.08
N VAL A 188 12.04 -50.66 -36.56
CA VAL A 188 11.76 -50.42 -38.00
C VAL A 188 12.47 -49.14 -38.49
N PRO A 189 13.16 -49.17 -39.65
CA PRO A 189 14.05 -48.07 -40.07
C PRO A 189 13.29 -47.01 -40.87
N VAL A 190 13.55 -45.73 -40.57
CA VAL A 190 13.16 -44.59 -41.41
C VAL A 190 14.38 -43.74 -41.73
N ASP A 191 14.45 -43.43 -43.02
CA ASP A 191 15.53 -42.82 -43.78
C ASP A 191 15.83 -41.37 -43.39
N ARG A 192 17.11 -41.01 -43.54
CA ARG A 192 17.74 -39.77 -43.11
C ARG A 192 17.62 -38.72 -44.21
N SER A 193 17.04 -37.57 -43.87
CA SER A 193 17.33 -36.31 -44.55
C SER A 193 17.23 -35.17 -43.54
N ARG A 194 18.38 -34.85 -42.93
CA ARG A 194 18.59 -33.79 -41.94
C ARG A 194 19.31 -32.63 -42.65
N PRO A 195 18.76 -31.42 -42.71
CA PRO A 195 19.55 -30.27 -43.13
C PRO A 195 20.44 -29.83 -41.97
N ALA A 196 21.74 -29.77 -42.25
CA ALA A 196 22.73 -29.06 -41.46
C ALA A 196 22.60 -27.57 -41.77
N ASN A 197 22.41 -26.74 -40.74
CA ASN A 197 22.82 -25.33 -40.60
C ASN A 197 21.85 -24.57 -39.67
N ALA A 198 22.14 -24.65 -38.38
CA ALA A 198 21.83 -23.62 -37.38
C ALA A 198 22.75 -23.88 -36.18
N ASP A 199 24.02 -23.53 -36.38
CA ASP A 199 25.04 -23.43 -35.33
C ASP A 199 24.69 -22.21 -34.45
N ASN A 200 23.58 -22.32 -33.71
CA ASN A 200 23.20 -21.35 -32.70
C ASN A 200 23.96 -21.73 -31.43
N GLY A 201 24.98 -20.95 -31.08
CA GLY A 201 25.93 -21.16 -29.98
C GLY A 201 25.32 -21.31 -28.58
N ARG A 202 24.47 -22.31 -28.38
CA ARG A 202 24.00 -22.77 -27.08
C ARG A 202 25.14 -23.52 -26.43
N GLN A 203 25.62 -22.98 -25.31
CA GLN A 203 26.57 -23.70 -24.48
C GLN A 203 25.93 -25.01 -23.98
N PRO A 204 26.72 -26.10 -23.89
CA PRO A 204 26.23 -27.33 -23.28
C PRO A 204 25.80 -27.07 -21.83
N VAL A 205 24.70 -27.69 -21.41
CA VAL A 205 24.20 -27.62 -20.02
C VAL A 205 25.26 -28.17 -19.06
N ASP A 206 25.61 -27.38 -18.04
CA ASP A 206 26.57 -27.79 -17.01
C ASP A 206 25.84 -28.45 -15.84
N MET A 207 25.70 -29.77 -15.90
CA MET A 207 24.99 -30.56 -14.89
C MET A 207 25.61 -30.45 -13.50
N ARG A 208 26.93 -30.29 -13.39
CA ARG A 208 27.60 -30.17 -12.08
C ARG A 208 27.23 -28.85 -11.42
N ARG A 209 27.23 -27.76 -12.19
CA ARG A 209 26.82 -26.46 -11.68
C ARG A 209 25.34 -26.42 -11.30
N LEU A 210 24.48 -27.16 -12.00
CA LEU A 210 23.08 -27.32 -11.60
C LEU A 210 22.94 -28.01 -10.23
N GLU A 211 23.71 -29.07 -9.97
CA GLU A 211 23.71 -29.73 -8.66
C GLU A 211 24.20 -28.80 -7.54
N GLU A 212 25.26 -28.03 -7.78
CA GLU A 212 25.78 -27.02 -6.84
C GLU A 212 24.72 -25.95 -6.55
N ASN A 213 24.05 -25.41 -7.58
CA ASN A 213 22.97 -24.43 -7.42
C ASN A 213 21.77 -24.97 -6.62
N LEU A 214 21.43 -26.26 -6.77
CA LEU A 214 20.35 -26.87 -6.00
C LEU A 214 20.69 -26.97 -4.51
N LEU A 215 21.95 -27.31 -4.17
CA LEU A 215 22.41 -27.32 -2.78
C LEU A 215 22.45 -25.91 -2.18
N GLU A 216 22.87 -24.91 -2.96
CA GLU A 216 22.83 -23.51 -2.53
C GLU A 216 21.40 -23.00 -2.33
N ALA A 217 20.45 -23.44 -3.15
CA ALA A 217 19.03 -23.12 -2.99
C ALA A 217 18.45 -23.72 -1.70
N GLU A 218 18.79 -24.97 -1.35
CA GLU A 218 18.39 -25.59 -0.09
C GLU A 218 18.96 -24.84 1.13
N TYR A 219 20.24 -24.46 1.05
CA TYR A 219 20.87 -23.60 2.07
C TYR A 219 20.15 -22.26 2.21
N LEU A 220 19.79 -21.63 1.10
CA LEU A 220 19.06 -20.36 1.06
C LEU A 220 17.67 -20.48 1.71
N GLU A 221 16.94 -21.55 1.42
CA GLU A 221 15.64 -21.83 2.03
C GLU A 221 15.76 -21.99 3.55
N GLY A 222 16.76 -22.73 4.03
CA GLY A 222 17.06 -22.86 5.46
C GLY A 222 17.34 -21.51 6.13
N ARG A 223 18.11 -20.63 5.47
CA ARG A 223 18.42 -19.29 5.98
C ARG A 223 17.19 -18.36 5.94
N GLN A 224 16.36 -18.47 4.91
CA GLN A 224 15.09 -17.74 4.81
C GLN A 224 14.14 -18.15 5.95
N GLN A 225 14.06 -19.44 6.26
CA GLN A 225 13.24 -19.92 7.38
C GLN A 225 13.78 -19.42 8.72
N ALA A 226 15.10 -19.45 8.94
CA ALA A 226 15.71 -18.91 10.15
C ALA A 226 15.42 -17.41 10.34
N LEU A 227 15.48 -16.62 9.25
CA LEU A 227 15.11 -15.20 9.29
C LEU A 227 13.62 -15.02 9.60
N ARG A 228 12.74 -15.83 9.01
CA ARG A 228 11.30 -15.84 9.29
C ARG A 228 11.03 -16.06 10.77
N ASP A 229 11.67 -17.07 11.36
CA ASP A 229 11.52 -17.42 12.77
C ASP A 229 12.06 -16.32 13.68
N ALA A 230 13.18 -15.69 13.31
CA ALA A 230 13.76 -14.57 14.05
C ALA A 230 12.82 -13.34 14.05
N ILE A 231 12.26 -12.98 12.89
CA ILE A 231 11.28 -11.87 12.80
C ILE A 231 10.03 -12.21 13.61
N ALA A 232 9.45 -13.40 13.42
CA ALA A 232 8.26 -13.82 14.14
C ALA A 232 8.45 -13.88 15.67
N ALA A 233 9.65 -14.23 16.15
CA ALA A 233 9.98 -14.16 17.57
C ALA A 233 9.95 -12.72 18.09
N ARG A 234 10.51 -11.76 17.34
CA ARG A 234 10.54 -10.35 17.75
C ARG A 234 9.18 -9.68 17.68
N THR A 235 8.38 -9.99 16.67
CA THR A 235 7.00 -9.50 16.60
C THR A 235 6.17 -9.99 17.79
N ARG A 236 6.37 -11.25 18.23
CA ARG A 236 5.73 -11.79 19.43
C ARG A 236 6.18 -11.07 20.70
N GLU A 237 7.48 -10.87 20.88
CA GLU A 237 8.03 -10.14 22.03
C GLU A 237 7.45 -8.71 22.14
N ILE A 238 7.35 -7.98 21.03
CA ILE A 238 6.74 -6.64 20.98
C ILE A 238 5.27 -6.71 21.40
N THR A 239 4.53 -7.69 20.89
CA THR A 239 3.10 -7.87 21.20
C THR A 239 2.91 -8.21 22.68
N GLU A 240 3.69 -9.14 23.21
CA GLU A 240 3.65 -9.54 24.62
C GLU A 240 4.01 -8.38 25.56
N ALA A 241 5.04 -7.59 25.22
CA ALA A 241 5.39 -6.40 25.98
C ALA A 241 4.26 -5.38 26.00
N ARG A 242 3.64 -5.12 24.83
CA ARG A 242 2.49 -4.23 24.71
C ARG A 242 1.30 -4.70 25.55
N ASP A 243 0.97 -5.99 25.51
CA ASP A 243 -0.14 -6.56 26.28
C ASP A 243 0.13 -6.51 27.79
N ALA A 244 1.40 -6.63 28.20
CA ALA A 244 1.82 -6.46 29.58
C ALA A 244 1.91 -4.97 30.02
N GLY A 245 1.74 -4.02 29.09
CA GLY A 245 1.99 -2.60 29.34
C GLY A 245 3.46 -2.25 29.60
N SER A 246 4.39 -3.15 29.25
CA SER A 246 5.82 -2.89 29.28
C SER A 246 6.30 -2.33 27.94
N VAL A 247 7.43 -1.63 27.99
CA VAL A 247 8.06 -1.03 26.81
C VAL A 247 9.34 -1.81 26.52
N VAL A 248 9.48 -2.34 25.30
CA VAL A 248 10.75 -2.88 24.82
C VAL A 248 11.69 -1.70 24.58
N GLU A 249 12.96 -1.84 24.93
CA GLU A 249 13.93 -0.74 24.78
C GLU A 249 14.14 -0.37 23.30
N VAL A 250 14.17 0.93 22.99
CA VAL A 250 14.11 1.44 21.61
C VAL A 250 15.39 1.18 20.83
N GLU A 251 16.56 1.32 21.47
CA GLU A 251 17.85 1.05 20.82
C GLU A 251 17.97 -0.43 20.46
N TYR A 252 17.53 -1.31 21.35
CA TYR A 252 17.44 -2.75 21.11
C TYR A 252 16.56 -3.08 19.89
N LEU A 253 15.40 -2.44 19.77
CA LEU A 253 14.51 -2.63 18.61
C LEU A 253 15.15 -2.09 17.32
N ARG A 254 15.83 -0.94 17.38
CA ARG A 254 16.51 -0.33 16.23
C ARG A 254 17.66 -1.19 15.73
N ASP A 255 18.51 -1.69 16.63
CA ASP A 255 19.60 -2.60 16.31
C ASP A 255 19.07 -3.91 15.72
N THR A 256 18.01 -4.45 16.33
CA THR A 256 17.37 -5.67 15.85
C THR A 256 16.76 -5.49 14.47
N HIS A 257 16.04 -4.39 14.23
CA HIS A 257 15.45 -4.05 12.94
C HIS A 257 16.54 -3.91 11.86
N THR A 258 17.59 -3.14 12.14
CA THR A 258 18.71 -2.92 11.22
C THR A 258 19.37 -4.24 10.83
N ARG A 259 19.72 -5.07 11.82
CA ARG A 259 20.36 -6.37 11.58
C ARG A 259 19.49 -7.30 10.73
N LEU A 260 18.19 -7.39 11.02
CA LEU A 260 17.28 -8.27 10.27
C LEU A 260 17.01 -7.73 8.85
N ALA A 261 16.98 -6.41 8.65
CA ALA A 261 16.87 -5.79 7.34
C ALA A 261 18.12 -6.04 6.47
N GLU A 262 19.32 -5.90 7.04
CA GLU A 262 20.58 -6.24 6.39
C GLU A 262 20.66 -7.73 6.01
N GLU A 263 20.15 -8.60 6.89
CA GLU A 263 20.08 -10.04 6.60
C GLU A 263 19.12 -10.36 5.45
N LEU A 264 17.95 -9.69 5.39
CA LEU A 264 17.03 -9.80 4.26
C LEU A 264 17.67 -9.31 2.95
N GLU A 265 18.41 -8.21 2.97
CA GLU A 265 19.08 -7.71 1.77
C GLU A 265 20.21 -8.64 1.32
N THR A 266 20.95 -9.23 2.27
CA THR A 266 21.93 -10.28 1.97
C THR A 266 21.27 -11.48 1.30
N LEU A 267 20.12 -11.93 1.81
CA LEU A 267 19.35 -13.01 1.20
C LEU A 267 18.87 -12.66 -0.22
N ARG A 268 18.39 -11.44 -0.45
CA ARG A 268 18.04 -10.96 -1.81
C ARG A 268 19.23 -10.96 -2.76
N GLY A 269 20.42 -10.64 -2.27
CA GLY A 269 21.66 -10.72 -3.03
C GLY A 269 22.00 -12.15 -3.44
N LEU A 270 21.99 -13.07 -2.46
CA LEU A 270 22.28 -14.49 -2.69
C LEU A 270 21.26 -15.15 -3.62
N ASP A 271 19.97 -14.89 -3.41
CA ASP A 271 18.87 -15.42 -4.22
C ASP A 271 19.03 -15.04 -5.71
N ARG A 272 19.36 -13.76 -5.97
CA ARG A 272 19.63 -13.27 -7.33
C ARG A 272 20.86 -13.91 -7.95
N ALA A 273 21.93 -14.11 -7.17
CA ALA A 273 23.16 -14.75 -7.65
C ALA A 273 22.92 -16.21 -8.02
N ILE A 274 22.26 -16.99 -7.16
CA ILE A 274 21.92 -18.39 -7.39
C ILE A 274 21.00 -18.51 -8.62
N ALA A 275 20.01 -17.63 -8.76
CA ALA A 275 19.13 -17.61 -9.93
C ALA A 275 19.91 -17.39 -11.23
N HIS A 276 20.79 -16.39 -11.23
CA HIS A 276 21.61 -16.07 -12.39
C HIS A 276 22.51 -17.24 -12.79
N ASP A 277 23.17 -17.86 -11.80
CA ASP A 277 24.05 -19.01 -12.02
C ASP A 277 23.31 -20.27 -12.46
N TYR A 278 22.07 -20.46 -11.98
CA TYR A 278 21.17 -21.51 -12.42
C TYR A 278 20.83 -21.36 -13.91
N HIS A 279 20.45 -20.16 -14.36
CA HIS A 279 20.17 -19.93 -15.78
C HIS A 279 21.42 -20.06 -16.65
N LEU A 280 22.59 -19.59 -16.19
CA LEU A 280 23.84 -19.82 -16.90
C LEU A 280 24.14 -21.32 -17.07
N ALA A 281 23.93 -22.11 -16.02
CA ALA A 281 24.15 -23.57 -16.08
C ALA A 281 23.17 -24.27 -17.06
N LEU A 282 21.97 -23.72 -17.27
CA LEU A 282 21.02 -24.15 -18.29
C LEU A 282 21.40 -23.72 -19.73
N GLY A 283 22.52 -23.02 -19.91
CA GLY A 283 23.03 -22.58 -21.21
C GLY A 283 22.44 -21.26 -21.71
N PHE A 284 21.80 -20.47 -20.84
CA PHE A 284 21.43 -19.09 -21.17
C PHE A 284 22.67 -18.21 -21.30
N SER A 285 22.60 -17.17 -22.14
CA SER A 285 23.62 -16.13 -22.14
C SER A 285 23.54 -15.29 -20.85
N VAL A 286 24.60 -14.52 -20.56
CA VAL A 286 24.60 -13.60 -19.39
C VAL A 286 23.47 -12.57 -19.49
N GLU A 287 23.21 -12.07 -20.70
CA GLU A 287 22.16 -11.09 -20.97
C GLU A 287 20.76 -11.71 -20.80
N ASP A 288 20.55 -12.91 -21.35
CA ASP A 288 19.28 -13.62 -21.20
C ASP A 288 19.03 -14.05 -19.76
N SER A 289 20.07 -14.49 -19.04
CA SER A 289 20.00 -14.84 -17.61
C SER A 289 19.56 -13.63 -16.78
N ALA A 290 20.22 -12.49 -16.94
CA ALA A 290 19.85 -11.25 -16.24
C ALA A 290 18.40 -10.83 -16.53
N LEU A 291 17.95 -11.00 -17.78
CA LEU A 291 16.58 -10.70 -18.18
C LEU A 291 15.57 -11.64 -17.47
N VAL A 292 15.83 -12.94 -17.45
CA VAL A 292 14.94 -13.92 -16.80
C VAL A 292 14.89 -13.69 -15.28
N VAL A 293 16.04 -13.47 -14.63
CA VAL A 293 16.08 -13.13 -13.20
C VAL A 293 15.26 -11.87 -12.90
N GLY A 294 15.34 -10.86 -13.75
CA GLY A 294 14.52 -9.65 -13.64
C GLY A 294 13.02 -9.92 -13.75
N TYR A 295 12.59 -10.84 -14.64
CA TYR A 295 11.20 -11.25 -14.76
C TYR A 295 10.70 -12.08 -13.56
N GLU A 296 11.57 -12.86 -12.92
CA GLU A 296 11.22 -13.65 -11.73
C GLU A 296 11.20 -12.84 -10.43
N GLN A 297 11.84 -11.66 -10.41
CA GLN A 297 11.97 -10.82 -9.22
C GLN A 297 10.64 -10.57 -8.48
N PRO A 298 9.50 -10.24 -9.15
CA PRO A 298 8.23 -10.03 -8.45
C PRO A 298 7.72 -11.28 -7.72
N ALA A 299 7.88 -12.47 -8.30
CA ALA A 299 7.47 -13.72 -7.64
C ALA A 299 8.37 -14.02 -6.42
N ARG A 300 9.66 -13.71 -6.52
CA ARG A 300 10.62 -13.86 -5.42
C ARG A 300 10.34 -12.88 -4.29
N GLU A 301 10.01 -11.62 -4.60
CA GLU A 301 9.58 -10.65 -3.58
C GLU A 301 8.23 -11.06 -2.97
N ALA A 302 7.29 -11.60 -3.74
CA ALA A 302 6.04 -12.13 -3.21
C ALA A 302 6.28 -13.28 -2.20
N ALA A 303 7.24 -14.17 -2.46
CA ALA A 303 7.64 -15.22 -1.52
C ALA A 303 8.29 -14.68 -0.22
N ARG A 304 8.75 -13.43 -0.23
CA ARG A 304 9.35 -12.73 0.91
C ARG A 304 8.41 -11.72 1.57
N ALA A 305 7.17 -11.59 1.09
CA ALA A 305 6.22 -10.59 1.60
C ALA A 305 6.04 -10.66 3.12
N ASP A 306 5.91 -11.87 3.68
CA ASP A 306 5.75 -12.05 5.12
C ASP A 306 6.95 -11.53 5.95
N LEU A 307 8.18 -11.65 5.41
CA LEU A 307 9.38 -11.14 6.07
C LEU A 307 9.37 -9.62 6.09
N VAL A 308 8.99 -9.00 4.97
CA VAL A 308 8.89 -7.54 4.85
C VAL A 308 7.82 -7.00 5.81
N VAL A 309 6.63 -7.62 5.82
CA VAL A 309 5.55 -7.24 6.75
C VAL A 309 6.00 -7.37 8.21
N GLY A 310 6.68 -8.46 8.58
CA GLY A 310 7.18 -8.63 9.94
C GLY A 310 8.24 -7.59 10.33
N LEU A 311 9.15 -7.23 9.41
CA LEU A 311 10.10 -6.13 9.61
C LEU A 311 9.40 -4.78 9.76
N GLU A 312 8.36 -4.51 8.96
CA GLU A 312 7.58 -3.28 9.03
C GLU A 312 6.89 -3.12 10.39
N VAL A 313 6.44 -4.21 11.02
CA VAL A 313 5.89 -4.16 12.38
C VAL A 313 6.96 -3.72 13.39
N ILE A 314 8.18 -4.29 13.31
CA ILE A 314 9.29 -3.90 14.19
C ILE A 314 9.65 -2.43 13.96
N GLY A 315 9.81 -2.02 12.70
CA GLY A 315 10.15 -0.64 12.34
C GLY A 315 9.07 0.38 12.74
N THR A 316 7.79 -0.02 12.69
CA THR A 316 6.67 0.80 13.17
C THR A 316 6.72 0.99 14.67
N GLU A 317 7.06 -0.05 15.43
CA GLU A 317 7.23 0.07 16.88
C GLU A 317 8.44 0.95 17.25
N VAL A 318 9.57 0.84 16.52
CA VAL A 318 10.72 1.76 16.69
C VAL A 318 10.27 3.21 16.50
N ARG A 319 9.58 3.52 15.39
CA ARG A 319 9.07 4.87 15.12
C ARG A 319 8.12 5.36 16.21
N ARG A 320 7.22 4.49 16.69
CA ARG A 320 6.27 4.83 17.75
C ARG A 320 6.99 5.18 19.05
N GLN A 321 8.03 4.44 19.41
CA GLN A 321 8.81 4.71 20.60
C GLN A 321 9.65 5.98 20.46
N ASP A 322 10.24 6.22 19.29
CA ASP A 322 10.94 7.48 19.00
C ASP A 322 9.99 8.68 19.14
N TRP A 323 8.79 8.61 18.55
CA TRP A 323 7.77 9.65 18.75
C TRP A 323 7.32 9.78 20.20
N THR A 324 7.23 8.68 20.95
CA THR A 324 6.88 8.72 22.38
C THR A 324 7.94 9.44 23.19
N HIS A 325 9.21 9.13 22.92
CA HIS A 325 10.36 9.79 23.54
C HIS A 325 10.37 11.29 23.21
N GLU A 326 10.21 11.63 21.94
CA GLU A 326 10.26 13.02 21.47
C GLU A 326 9.11 13.89 21.98
N LEU A 327 7.89 13.34 22.03
CA LEU A 327 6.69 14.07 22.43
C LEU A 327 6.46 14.07 23.94
N GLY A 328 7.16 13.23 24.70
CA GLY A 328 7.05 13.14 26.16
C GLY A 328 7.27 14.49 26.87
N PRO A 329 8.43 15.14 26.71
CA PRO A 329 8.72 16.43 27.35
C PRO A 329 7.70 17.53 27.01
N HIS A 330 7.26 17.58 25.74
CA HIS A 330 6.22 18.49 25.27
C HIS A 330 4.89 18.25 26.01
N ASN A 331 4.42 17.02 26.02
CA ASN A 331 3.14 16.65 26.63
C ASN A 331 3.16 16.87 28.15
N ASP A 332 4.29 16.60 28.81
CA ASP A 332 4.49 16.89 30.23
C ASP A 332 4.43 18.40 30.51
N ARG A 333 5.10 19.19 29.67
CA ARG A 333 5.10 20.66 29.78
C ARG A 333 3.70 21.23 29.55
N LEU A 334 3.00 20.73 28.54
CA LEU A 334 1.61 21.09 28.25
C LEU A 334 0.69 20.77 29.43
N ALA A 335 0.85 19.61 30.07
CA ALA A 335 0.09 19.24 31.25
C ALA A 335 0.37 20.16 32.45
N GLU A 336 1.62 20.59 32.64
CA GLU A 336 1.99 21.60 33.65
C GLU A 336 1.35 22.96 33.36
N LEU A 337 1.49 23.49 32.14
CA LEU A 337 0.88 24.77 31.74
C LEU A 337 -0.64 24.74 31.89
N THR A 338 -1.26 23.61 31.57
CA THR A 338 -2.71 23.42 31.74
C THR A 338 -3.11 23.47 33.22
N ARG A 339 -2.34 22.83 34.12
CA ARG A 339 -2.58 22.90 35.57
C ARG A 339 -2.45 24.33 36.09
N GLN A 340 -1.40 25.04 35.70
CA GLN A 340 -1.20 26.46 36.05
C GLN A 340 -2.35 27.33 35.57
N ARG A 341 -2.79 27.15 34.31
CA ARG A 341 -3.91 27.91 33.74
C ARG A 341 -5.23 27.66 34.46
N VAL A 342 -5.51 26.40 34.83
CA VAL A 342 -6.72 26.04 35.60
C VAL A 342 -6.69 26.68 36.99
N GLN A 343 -5.52 26.73 37.63
CA GLN A 343 -5.35 27.42 38.90
C GLN A 343 -5.62 28.93 38.76
N ASP A 344 -5.01 29.59 37.77
CA ASP A 344 -5.22 31.02 37.49
C ASP A 344 -6.70 31.35 37.25
N ILE A 345 -7.41 30.52 36.47
CA ILE A 345 -8.84 30.68 36.20
C ILE A 345 -9.65 30.56 37.49
N THR A 346 -9.29 29.62 38.36
CA THR A 346 -9.95 29.37 39.63
C THR A 346 -9.80 30.56 40.58
N GLU A 347 -8.62 31.18 40.61
CA GLU A 347 -8.32 32.35 41.43
C GLU A 347 -8.99 33.64 40.89
N ARG A 348 -9.01 33.83 39.56
CA ARG A 348 -9.49 35.09 38.93
C ARG A 348 -11.00 35.15 38.73
N ILE A 349 -11.67 34.02 38.45
CA ILE A 349 -13.09 34.01 38.10
C ILE A 349 -13.92 33.61 39.33
N ALA A 350 -14.61 34.58 39.94
CA ALA A 350 -15.44 34.35 41.13
C ALA A 350 -16.72 33.54 40.85
N GLY A 351 -17.31 33.69 39.66
CA GLY A 351 -18.59 33.04 39.32
C GLY A 351 -18.43 31.56 38.98
N PRO A 352 -19.10 30.62 39.68
CA PRO A 352 -18.89 29.17 39.50
C PRO A 352 -19.09 28.68 38.06
N ARG A 353 -20.20 29.07 37.42
CA ARG A 353 -20.51 28.66 36.03
C ARG A 353 -19.51 29.21 35.01
N LYS A 354 -19.09 30.47 35.18
CA LYS A 354 -18.10 31.10 34.29
C LYS A 354 -16.72 30.47 34.47
N ARG A 355 -16.37 30.09 35.70
CA ARG A 355 -15.13 29.40 36.03
C ARG A 355 -15.09 28.01 35.41
N GLU A 356 -16.13 27.22 35.58
CA GLU A 356 -16.24 25.86 35.01
C GLU A 356 -16.10 25.90 33.48
N SER A 357 -16.87 26.75 32.81
CA SER A 357 -16.76 26.92 31.36
C SER A 357 -15.37 27.36 30.91
N ALA A 358 -14.69 28.23 31.65
CA ALA A 358 -13.32 28.64 31.34
C ALA A 358 -12.30 27.51 31.55
N ILE A 359 -12.47 26.67 32.59
CA ILE A 359 -11.65 25.48 32.84
C ILE A 359 -11.83 24.47 31.70
N ASP A 360 -13.06 24.21 31.28
CA ASP A 360 -13.35 23.27 30.19
C ASP A 360 -12.74 23.75 28.87
N ASN A 361 -12.86 25.06 28.58
CA ASN A 361 -12.21 25.65 27.41
C ASN A 361 -10.67 25.52 27.46
N ALA A 362 -10.06 25.74 28.64
CA ALA A 362 -8.61 25.58 28.80
C ALA A 362 -8.17 24.13 28.58
N ARG A 363 -8.92 23.15 29.12
CA ARG A 363 -8.66 21.72 28.91
C ARG A 363 -8.85 21.31 27.45
N ALA A 364 -9.90 21.79 26.79
CA ALA A 364 -10.15 21.51 25.38
C ALA A 364 -9.08 22.13 24.47
N GLY A 365 -8.57 23.32 24.80
CA GLY A 365 -7.43 23.94 24.10
C GLY A 365 -6.15 23.12 24.28
N ALA A 366 -5.86 22.67 25.50
CA ALA A 366 -4.72 21.79 25.76
C ALA A 366 -4.81 20.47 25.01
N GLU A 367 -5.99 19.83 24.98
CA GLU A 367 -6.17 18.56 24.26
C GLU A 367 -5.91 18.69 22.75
N LYS A 368 -6.20 19.85 22.14
CA LYS A 368 -5.88 20.10 20.73
C LYS A 368 -4.38 20.24 20.45
N LEU A 369 -3.61 20.66 21.45
CA LEU A 369 -2.16 20.85 21.37
C LEU A 369 -1.38 19.61 21.84
N ARG A 370 -2.08 18.63 22.42
CA ARG A 370 -1.51 17.35 22.79
C ARG A 370 -1.14 16.59 21.53
N LEU A 371 0.09 16.10 21.49
CA LEU A 371 0.61 15.35 20.35
C LEU A 371 0.59 13.86 20.70
N ASP A 372 -0.12 13.07 19.89
CA ASP A 372 -0.23 11.62 20.06
C ASP A 372 0.84 10.90 19.21
N PRO A 373 1.76 10.15 19.84
CA PRO A 373 2.75 9.34 19.13
C PRO A 373 2.15 8.32 18.16
N LEU A 374 0.96 7.78 18.46
CA LEU A 374 0.31 6.80 17.62
C LEU A 374 -0.18 7.45 16.32
N ASP A 375 -0.86 8.59 16.40
CA ASP A 375 -1.33 9.34 15.23
C ASP A 375 -0.16 9.86 14.37
N ALA A 376 0.98 10.21 14.99
CA ALA A 376 2.20 10.55 14.26
C ALA A 376 2.77 9.36 13.48
N THR A 377 2.74 8.16 14.08
CA THR A 377 3.22 6.92 13.46
C THR A 377 2.28 6.44 12.35
N GLU A 378 0.97 6.43 12.57
CA GLU A 378 -0.03 5.98 11.58
C GLU A 378 -0.06 6.85 10.33
N ARG A 379 0.27 8.14 10.46
CA ARG A 379 0.38 9.07 9.33
C ARG A 379 1.76 9.12 8.69
N ASN A 380 2.69 8.30 9.18
CA ASN A 380 4.07 8.24 8.72
C ASN A 380 4.74 9.62 8.72
N LEU A 381 4.54 10.39 9.79
CA LEU A 381 5.16 11.70 9.94
C LEU A 381 6.68 11.57 10.08
N ASP A 382 7.39 12.55 9.54
CA ASP A 382 8.86 12.59 9.59
C ASP A 382 9.36 13.24 10.88
N ILE A 383 9.95 12.42 11.75
CA ILE A 383 10.49 12.86 13.04
C ILE A 383 11.64 13.85 12.90
N GLU A 384 12.46 13.77 11.84
CA GLU A 384 13.56 14.70 11.63
C GLU A 384 13.06 16.06 11.17
N LYS A 385 12.01 16.11 10.32
CA LYS A 385 11.34 17.39 10.00
C LYS A 385 10.76 18.03 11.26
N PHE A 386 10.09 17.25 12.10
CA PHE A 386 9.56 17.74 13.38
C PHE A 386 10.67 18.29 14.28
N ARG A 387 11.75 17.53 14.50
CA ARG A 387 12.90 17.97 15.30
C ARG A 387 13.55 19.23 14.71
N ALA A 388 13.74 19.29 13.39
CA ALA A 388 14.28 20.48 12.73
C ALA A 388 13.41 21.71 12.95
N VAL A 389 12.08 21.58 12.94
CA VAL A 389 11.16 22.68 13.21
C VAL A 389 11.09 23.03 14.68
N ARG A 390 11.22 22.07 15.61
CA ARG A 390 11.21 22.32 17.05
C ARG A 390 12.50 22.98 17.53
N GLU A 391 13.64 22.43 17.15
CA GLU A 391 14.97 22.79 17.67
C GLU A 391 15.75 23.72 16.75
N GLY A 392 15.52 23.64 15.44
CA GLY A 392 16.34 24.30 14.42
C GLY A 392 15.94 25.75 14.13
N ARG A 393 16.90 26.57 13.68
CA ARG A 393 16.63 27.95 13.27
C ARG A 393 15.96 27.99 11.90
N ASN A 394 14.88 28.75 11.76
CA ASN A 394 14.28 29.05 10.45
C ASN A 394 15.21 29.98 9.65
N LEU A 395 15.68 29.52 8.50
CA LEU A 395 16.57 30.25 7.59
C LEU A 395 15.83 31.07 6.53
N GLY A 396 14.55 30.82 6.32
CA GLY A 396 13.73 31.51 5.34
C GLY A 396 12.58 30.66 4.80
N TYR A 397 11.68 31.34 4.10
CA TYR A 397 10.57 30.76 3.36
C TYR A 397 10.82 30.95 1.86
N ASP A 398 10.81 29.85 1.11
CA ASP A 398 10.81 29.87 -0.34
C ASP A 398 9.35 29.87 -0.85
N PRO A 399 8.87 30.99 -1.42
CA PRO A 399 7.50 31.08 -1.90
C PRO A 399 7.23 30.24 -3.14
N ASP A 400 8.24 29.90 -3.93
CA ASP A 400 8.05 29.18 -5.20
C ASP A 400 7.73 27.70 -4.92
N THR A 401 8.44 27.11 -3.97
CA THR A 401 8.21 25.74 -3.50
C THR A 401 7.24 25.64 -2.32
N ARG A 402 6.87 26.78 -1.72
CA ARG A 402 6.10 26.88 -0.47
C ARG A 402 6.75 26.07 0.66
N THR A 403 8.08 26.14 0.79
CA THR A 403 8.83 25.42 1.82
C THR A 403 9.58 26.36 2.75
N TYR A 404 9.75 25.95 4.00
CA TYR A 404 10.67 26.57 4.95
C TYR A 404 11.93 25.74 5.05
N THR A 405 13.05 26.41 5.25
CA THR A 405 14.32 25.75 5.54
C THR A 405 14.66 25.92 7.01
N PHE A 406 14.80 24.80 7.73
CA PHE A 406 15.22 24.78 9.12
C PHE A 406 16.62 24.17 9.24
N HIS A 407 17.45 24.70 10.14
CA HIS A 407 18.79 24.19 10.37
C HIS A 407 19.06 23.99 11.87
N ARG A 408 19.39 22.76 12.24
CA ARG A 408 19.83 22.38 13.59
C ARG A 408 21.35 22.30 13.63
N GLU A 409 21.94 22.65 14.76
CA GLU A 409 23.40 22.56 14.94
C GLU A 409 23.88 21.11 14.73
N GLY A 410 24.85 20.91 13.84
CA GLY A 410 25.39 19.60 13.51
C GLY A 410 24.53 18.73 12.58
N SER A 411 23.49 19.27 11.96
CA SER A 411 22.67 18.56 10.97
C SER A 411 22.55 19.38 9.68
N ASP A 412 22.33 18.71 8.54
CA ASP A 412 22.07 19.40 7.28
C ASP A 412 20.73 20.17 7.34
N PRO A 413 20.58 21.28 6.59
CA PRO A 413 19.32 22.00 6.50
C PRO A 413 18.19 21.10 5.97
N VAL A 414 17.03 21.14 6.64
CA VAL A 414 15.84 20.37 6.29
C VAL A 414 14.79 21.29 5.69
N GLN A 415 14.26 20.92 4.52
CA GLN A 415 13.12 21.59 3.91
C GLN A 415 11.81 20.96 4.39
N VAL A 416 10.89 21.82 4.85
CA VAL A 416 9.59 21.42 5.38
C VAL A 416 8.53 22.24 4.68
N ALA A 417 7.51 21.59 4.09
CA ALA A 417 6.49 22.34 3.38
C ALA A 417 5.67 23.21 4.34
N HIS A 418 5.11 24.32 3.84
CA HIS A 418 4.29 25.22 4.65
C HIS A 418 3.08 24.50 5.28
N ASP A 419 2.48 23.58 4.53
CA ASP A 419 1.29 22.84 4.94
C ASP A 419 1.63 21.49 5.64
N ASP A 420 2.93 21.16 5.82
CA ASP A 420 3.36 19.92 6.49
C ASP A 420 2.93 19.94 7.96
N ARG A 421 2.41 18.80 8.43
CA ARG A 421 1.91 18.67 9.81
C ARG A 421 3.05 18.73 10.82
N GLU A 422 4.20 18.20 10.46
CA GLU A 422 5.45 18.22 11.21
C GLU A 422 5.87 19.66 11.56
N ARG A 423 5.65 20.60 10.62
CA ARG A 423 5.92 22.02 10.86
C ARG A 423 5.05 22.55 11.98
N ARG A 424 3.75 22.35 11.86
CA ARG A 424 2.78 22.83 12.85
C ARG A 424 3.05 22.22 14.23
N MET A 425 3.24 20.91 14.29
CA MET A 425 3.57 20.20 15.52
C MET A 425 4.87 20.70 16.14
N GLY A 426 5.91 20.94 15.35
CA GLY A 426 7.20 21.45 15.82
C GLY A 426 7.11 22.89 16.34
N GLU A 427 6.32 23.75 15.68
CA GLU A 427 6.08 25.13 16.12
C GLU A 427 5.28 25.17 17.43
N ASP A 428 4.24 24.33 17.56
CA ASP A 428 3.49 24.14 18.80
C ASP A 428 4.39 23.69 19.94
N ALA A 429 5.22 22.67 19.68
CA ALA A 429 6.14 22.13 20.67
C ALA A 429 7.14 23.19 21.15
N ARG A 430 7.75 23.92 20.22
CA ARG A 430 8.63 25.03 20.53
C ARG A 430 7.94 26.10 21.39
N GLY A 431 6.70 26.47 21.06
CA GLY A 431 5.94 27.46 21.81
C GLY A 431 5.66 27.02 23.25
N ILE A 432 5.25 25.77 23.44
CA ILE A 432 4.97 25.17 24.75
C ILE A 432 6.24 25.05 25.59
N GLU A 433 7.33 24.58 25.00
CA GLU A 433 8.63 24.47 25.66
C GLU A 433 9.21 25.84 26.06
N ALA A 434 9.00 26.87 25.24
CA ALA A 434 9.34 28.25 25.56
C ALA A 434 8.42 28.89 26.63
N GLY A 435 7.37 28.18 27.07
CA GLY A 435 6.42 28.65 28.09
C GLY A 435 5.44 29.70 27.59
N MET A 436 5.13 29.71 26.28
CA MET A 436 4.07 30.57 25.75
C MET A 436 2.70 30.15 26.31
N ASP A 437 1.82 31.12 26.56
CA ASP A 437 0.42 30.85 26.92
C ASP A 437 -0.30 30.15 25.76
N LEU A 438 -1.19 29.21 26.07
CA LEU A 438 -1.90 28.41 25.05
C LEU A 438 -2.64 29.30 24.03
N ASN A 439 -3.20 30.44 24.47
CA ASN A 439 -3.86 31.36 23.53
C ASN A 439 -2.86 32.08 22.63
N ALA A 440 -1.66 32.36 23.13
CA ALA A 440 -0.60 32.98 22.33
C ALA A 440 -0.14 32.04 21.21
N ILE A 441 -0.13 30.74 21.46
CA ILE A 441 0.18 29.71 20.45
C ILE A 441 -0.92 29.65 19.39
N GLU A 442 -2.21 29.62 19.79
CA GLU A 442 -3.32 29.69 18.84
C GLU A 442 -3.31 30.97 17.99
N VAL A 443 -2.99 32.12 18.60
CA VAL A 443 -2.86 33.39 17.88
C VAL A 443 -1.66 33.36 16.92
N ALA A 444 -0.53 32.79 17.34
CA ALA A 444 0.65 32.64 16.47
C ALA A 444 0.32 31.84 15.21
N HIS A 445 -0.49 30.78 15.32
CA HIS A 445 -0.98 30.03 14.16
C HIS A 445 -1.82 30.87 13.21
N LEU A 446 -2.79 31.62 13.74
CA LEU A 446 -3.64 32.49 12.92
C LEU A 446 -2.81 33.56 12.18
N VAL A 447 -1.80 34.10 12.85
CA VAL A 447 -0.87 35.07 12.28
C VAL A 447 0.01 34.43 11.20
N ALA A 448 0.53 33.23 11.44
CA ALA A 448 1.33 32.50 10.46
C ALA A 448 0.53 32.18 9.18
N LEU A 449 -0.72 31.75 9.31
CA LEU A 449 -1.64 31.54 8.19
C LEU A 449 -1.89 32.84 7.40
N GLY A 450 -2.05 33.97 8.11
CA GLY A 450 -2.22 35.28 7.47
C GLY A 450 -0.98 35.75 6.69
N HIS A 451 0.22 35.55 7.24
CA HIS A 451 1.46 35.96 6.58
C HIS A 451 1.76 35.13 5.33
N ALA A 452 1.51 33.82 5.35
CA ALA A 452 1.71 32.97 4.18
C ALA A 452 0.83 33.40 3.01
N HIS A 453 -0.45 33.66 3.26
CA HIS A 453 -1.34 34.20 2.23
C HIS A 453 -0.87 35.53 1.65
N ALA A 454 -0.33 36.43 2.48
CA ALA A 454 0.19 37.72 2.00
C ALA A 454 1.42 37.54 1.08
N VAL A 455 2.31 36.61 1.41
CA VAL A 455 3.49 36.30 0.60
C VAL A 455 3.09 35.62 -0.71
N GLU A 456 2.17 34.67 -0.66
CA GLU A 456 1.63 34.00 -1.86
C GLU A 456 0.94 34.98 -2.81
N GLU A 457 0.13 35.91 -2.29
CA GLU A 457 -0.48 36.96 -3.09
C GLU A 457 0.57 37.91 -3.69
N ALA A 458 1.62 38.25 -2.94
CA ALA A 458 2.71 39.08 -3.46
C ALA A 458 3.46 38.39 -4.62
N VAL A 459 3.68 37.08 -4.52
CA VAL A 459 4.32 36.27 -5.59
C VAL A 459 3.39 36.16 -6.79
N ARG A 460 2.10 35.89 -6.57
CA ARG A 460 1.08 35.86 -7.62
C ARG A 460 0.96 37.21 -8.34
N ALA A 461 1.05 38.33 -7.61
CA ALA A 461 1.08 39.67 -8.18
C ALA A 461 2.34 39.89 -9.04
N ARG A 462 3.53 39.50 -8.55
CA ARG A 462 4.78 39.56 -9.35
C ARG A 462 4.72 38.72 -10.62
N LEU A 463 4.10 37.54 -10.58
CA LEU A 463 3.92 36.70 -11.78
C LEU A 463 2.92 37.30 -12.77
N ARG A 464 1.90 38.02 -12.30
CA ARG A 464 0.98 38.77 -13.17
C ARG A 464 1.66 39.98 -13.81
N ASP A 465 2.50 40.67 -13.06
CA ASP A 465 3.20 41.88 -13.49
C ASP A 465 4.52 41.58 -14.21
N ALA A 466 4.97 40.32 -14.19
CA ALA A 466 6.12 39.88 -14.98
C ALA A 466 5.79 40.17 -16.46
N PRO A 467 6.62 40.96 -17.15
CA PRO A 467 6.36 41.31 -18.54
C PRO A 467 6.21 40.02 -19.34
N GLN A 468 4.99 39.77 -19.85
CA GLN A 468 4.76 38.68 -20.78
C GLN A 468 5.79 38.84 -21.88
N ALA A 469 6.72 37.88 -22.00
CA ALA A 469 7.72 37.90 -23.04
C ALA A 469 6.98 38.08 -24.36
N HIS A 470 7.04 39.29 -24.91
CA HIS A 470 6.39 39.60 -26.17
C HIS A 470 6.94 38.61 -27.18
N GLY A 471 6.03 37.79 -27.70
CA GLY A 471 6.36 36.63 -28.50
C GLY A 471 7.46 36.94 -29.49
N LEU A 472 8.49 36.10 -29.48
CA LEU A 472 9.35 35.92 -30.64
C LEU A 472 8.41 35.78 -31.83
N GLY A 473 8.44 36.81 -32.70
CA GLY A 473 7.53 36.94 -33.80
C GLY A 473 7.50 35.64 -34.58
N HIS A 474 6.29 35.15 -34.87
CA HIS A 474 6.09 34.21 -35.95
C HIS A 474 6.72 34.80 -37.21
N GLU A 475 7.94 34.37 -37.53
CA GLU A 475 8.50 34.53 -38.87
C GLU A 475 7.56 33.81 -39.82
N ARG A 476 6.69 34.59 -40.46
CA ARG A 476 5.98 34.18 -41.67
C ARG A 476 7.04 33.98 -42.75
N GLY A 477 7.57 32.76 -42.84
CA GLY A 477 8.32 32.27 -43.98
C GLY A 477 7.42 32.30 -45.22
N VAL A 478 7.51 33.40 -45.96
CA VAL A 478 7.00 33.55 -47.32
C VAL A 478 7.86 32.68 -48.23
N GLY A 479 7.49 31.41 -48.39
CA GLY A 479 8.01 30.54 -49.45
C GLY A 479 7.25 30.78 -50.76
N ARG A 480 7.47 31.94 -51.40
CA ARG A 480 7.14 32.13 -52.81
C ARG A 480 8.15 31.36 -53.64
N GLY A 481 7.66 30.52 -54.55
CA GLY A 481 8.47 29.76 -55.49
C GLY A 481 9.22 30.65 -56.49
N LEU A 482 10.28 30.07 -57.05
CA LEU A 482 10.83 30.39 -58.35
C LEU A 482 11.23 29.08 -59.04
N ASP A 483 10.44 28.73 -60.04
CA ASP A 483 10.82 28.27 -61.38
C ASP A 483 12.32 28.17 -61.75
N ARG A 484 12.58 27.12 -62.56
CA ARG A 484 13.44 27.02 -63.77
C ARG A 484 14.69 26.11 -63.77
N ASP A 485 14.64 25.22 -64.76
CA ASP A 485 15.68 24.76 -65.69
C ASP A 485 16.84 23.87 -65.18
N ARG A 486 16.69 22.55 -65.33
CA ARG A 486 17.30 21.72 -66.41
C ARG A 486 17.16 20.22 -66.17
#